data_AF-A0A9E2PN82-F1
#
_entry.id   AF-A0A9E2PN82-F1
#
_cell.length_a   1.000
_cell.length_b   1.000
_cell.length_c   1.000
_cell.angle_alpha   90.00
_cell.angle_beta   90.00
_cell.angle_gamma   90.00
#
_symmetry.space_group_name_H-M   'P 1'
#
loop_
_entity.id
_entity.type
_entity.pdbx_description
1 polymer ?
#
loop_
_entity_poly.entity_id
_entity_poly.type
_entity_poly.pdbx_seq_one_letter_code
_entity_poly.pdbx_strand_id
1 'polypeptide(L)'
;MRRITSLLTWLCVVAGSSISMGVAENDFFGSSVALSSDGNTAIIGADCADVGGITNQGAGYVFTRGGSGWTQQAKLTASDGAAWDRFGASVALSSDGNTAIAGAYLADVDGNDGQGA
;
A
#
# COMPACT_ATOMS: atom_id res chain seq x y z
N MET A 1 13.34 -24.89 37.98
CA MET A 1 13.30 -23.58 37.29
C MET A 1 13.57 -23.80 35.81
N ARG A 2 12.52 -23.95 34.99
CA ARG A 2 12.66 -24.17 33.55
C ARG A 2 12.49 -22.82 32.84
N ARG A 3 13.52 -22.42 32.10
CA ARG A 3 13.51 -21.30 31.16
C ARG A 3 12.42 -21.53 30.12
N ILE A 4 11.57 -20.54 29.89
CA ILE A 4 10.67 -20.48 28.73
C ILE A 4 10.96 -19.19 27.98
N THR A 5 11.77 -19.37 26.94
CA THR A 5 11.67 -18.74 25.62
C THR A 5 10.48 -17.81 25.39
N SER A 6 10.71 -16.51 25.28
CA SER A 6 9.98 -15.69 24.30
C SER A 6 10.98 -15.35 23.20
N LEU A 7 11.05 -16.28 22.24
CA LEU A 7 11.71 -16.04 20.97
C LEU A 7 11.07 -14.79 20.35
N LEU A 8 11.93 -13.84 20.00
CA LEU A 8 11.82 -12.98 18.83
C LEU A 8 10.83 -13.57 17.81
N THR A 9 9.57 -13.18 17.93
CA THR A 9 8.60 -13.37 16.85
C THR A 9 8.69 -12.11 15.99
N TRP A 10 9.85 -11.95 15.33
CA TRP A 10 9.89 -11.28 14.03
C TRP A 10 9.23 -12.23 13.03
N LEU A 11 7.97 -12.57 13.27
CA LEU A 11 7.16 -13.17 12.23
C LEU A 11 6.87 -12.01 11.30
N CYS A 12 7.54 -12.04 10.15
CA CYS A 12 7.16 -11.25 9.00
C CYS A 12 5.65 -11.41 8.79
N VAL A 13 4.84 -10.45 9.27
CA VAL A 13 3.38 -10.51 9.15
C VAL A 13 2.93 -10.21 7.70
N VAL A 14 3.87 -10.02 6.77
CA VAL A 14 3.55 -9.74 5.36
C VAL A 14 3.88 -10.90 4.40
N ALA A 15 4.68 -11.91 4.77
CA ALA A 15 5.18 -12.92 3.81
C ALA A 15 4.83 -14.39 4.10
N GLY A 16 3.92 -14.68 5.05
CA GLY A 16 3.63 -16.07 5.49
C GLY A 16 2.50 -16.78 4.75
N SER A 17 1.78 -16.09 3.89
CA SER A 17 0.79 -16.68 2.98
C SER A 17 0.82 -15.78 1.77
N SER A 18 1.01 -16.35 0.59
CA SER A 18 0.74 -15.67 -0.67
C SER A 18 -0.71 -15.20 -0.63
N ILE A 19 -0.94 -14.00 -0.10
CA ILE A 19 -2.21 -13.32 -0.25
C ILE A 19 -2.25 -12.99 -1.74
N SER A 20 -2.89 -13.86 -2.51
CA SER A 20 -3.23 -13.60 -3.91
C SER A 20 -4.26 -12.48 -3.92
N MET A 21 -3.79 -11.26 -3.64
CA MET A 21 -4.59 -10.03 -3.57
C MET A 21 -4.84 -9.47 -4.96
N GLY A 22 -5.04 -10.32 -5.97
CA GLY A 22 -5.19 -9.87 -7.35
C GLY A 22 -4.10 -8.88 -7.82
N VAL A 23 -2.94 -8.87 -7.15
CA VAL A 23 -1.78 -8.09 -7.58
C VAL A 23 -1.18 -8.88 -8.74
N ALA A 24 -1.17 -8.26 -9.91
CA ALA A 24 -0.55 -8.87 -11.07
C ALA A 24 0.97 -9.01 -10.80
N GLU A 25 1.61 -9.91 -11.54
CA GLU A 25 3.07 -10.01 -11.50
C GLU A 25 3.67 -8.63 -11.82
N ASN A 26 4.57 -8.14 -10.97
CA ASN A 26 5.23 -6.83 -11.07
C ASN A 26 4.40 -5.58 -10.71
N ASP A 27 3.41 -5.67 -9.82
CA ASP A 27 2.72 -4.47 -9.29
C ASP A 27 3.56 -3.64 -8.29
N PHE A 28 4.72 -4.15 -7.87
CA PHE A 28 5.61 -3.55 -6.86
C PHE A 28 4.90 -3.20 -5.54
N PHE A 29 3.97 -4.05 -5.12
CA PHE A 29 3.34 -3.94 -3.80
C PHE A 29 4.39 -3.91 -2.68
N GLY A 30 4.33 -2.89 -1.83
CA GLY A 30 5.35 -2.62 -0.82
C GLY A 30 6.40 -1.58 -1.24
N SER A 31 6.25 -0.92 -2.39
CA SER A 31 7.17 0.14 -2.84
C SER A 31 7.20 1.33 -1.90
N SER A 32 6.09 1.60 -1.20
CA SER A 32 6.01 2.57 -0.11
C SER A 32 5.14 2.03 1.02
N VAL A 33 5.44 2.40 2.27
CA VAL A 33 4.71 1.93 3.46
C VAL A 33 4.59 3.04 4.51
N ALA A 34 3.43 3.14 5.14
CA ALA A 34 3.21 3.96 6.33
C ALA A 34 2.28 3.25 7.33
N LEU A 35 2.47 3.54 8.61
CA LEU A 35 1.77 2.90 9.74
C LEU A 35 1.29 3.98 10.72
N SER A 36 0.08 3.81 11.29
CA SER A 36 -0.45 4.69 12.33
C SER A 36 0.36 4.53 13.62
N SER A 37 0.26 5.52 14.52
CA SER A 37 1.06 5.53 15.75
C SER A 37 0.72 4.37 16.70
N ASP A 38 -0.51 3.85 16.64
CA ASP A 38 -0.96 2.70 17.41
C ASP A 38 -0.65 1.35 16.74
N GLY A 39 -0.14 1.37 15.50
CA GLY A 39 0.20 0.18 14.74
C GLY A 39 -1.00 -0.61 14.20
N ASN A 40 -2.20 0.00 14.17
CA ASN A 40 -3.43 -0.68 13.78
C ASN A 40 -3.88 -0.40 12.35
N THR A 41 -3.39 0.65 11.71
CA THR A 41 -3.69 0.98 10.31
C THR A 41 -2.41 1.13 9.52
N ALA A 42 -2.36 0.53 8.34
CA ALA A 42 -1.25 0.65 7.42
C ALA A 42 -1.75 1.04 6.03
N ILE A 43 -0.95 1.81 5.30
CA ILE A 43 -1.10 2.02 3.86
C ILE A 43 0.14 1.50 3.15
N ILE A 44 -0.07 0.76 2.07
CA ILE A 44 0.99 0.14 1.27
C ILE A 44 0.80 0.56 -0.18
N GLY A 45 1.83 1.15 -0.78
CA GLY A 45 1.86 1.50 -2.19
C GLY A 45 2.18 0.31 -3.10
N ALA A 46 1.60 0.33 -4.29
CA ALA A 46 1.92 -0.54 -5.41
C ALA A 46 1.88 0.32 -6.69
N ASP A 47 2.95 1.06 -6.95
CA ASP A 47 3.01 2.10 -7.98
C ASP A 47 3.05 1.55 -9.42
N CYS A 48 3.17 0.24 -9.58
CA CYS A 48 3.06 -0.42 -10.88
C CYS A 48 1.77 -1.24 -11.00
N ALA A 49 0.82 -1.08 -10.07
CA ALA A 49 -0.42 -1.82 -10.14
C ALA A 49 -1.24 -1.46 -11.39
N ASP A 50 -1.65 -2.49 -12.13
CA ASP A 50 -2.62 -2.35 -13.19
C ASP A 50 -4.03 -2.20 -12.59
N VAL A 51 -4.77 -1.19 -13.04
CA VAL A 51 -6.10 -0.86 -12.49
C VAL A 51 -7.09 -0.73 -13.63
N GLY A 52 -8.11 -1.60 -13.65
CA GLY A 52 -9.14 -1.56 -14.71
C GLY A 52 -8.62 -1.76 -16.13
N GLY A 53 -7.43 -2.36 -16.30
CA GLY A 53 -6.75 -2.52 -17.60
C GLY A 53 -5.82 -1.35 -17.97
N ILE A 54 -5.67 -0.35 -17.10
CA ILE A 54 -4.74 0.76 -17.28
C ILE A 54 -3.39 0.34 -16.70
N THR A 55 -2.38 0.25 -17.58
CA THR A 55 -1.05 -0.24 -17.22
C THR A 55 -0.35 0.71 -16.25
N ASN A 56 0.19 0.20 -15.14
CA ASN A 56 1.02 0.96 -14.22
C ASN A 56 0.37 2.26 -13.69
N GLN A 57 -0.97 2.31 -13.62
CA GLN A 57 -1.69 3.43 -13.00
C GLN A 57 -1.28 3.60 -11.52
N GLY A 58 -1.01 2.47 -10.87
CA GLY A 58 -0.64 2.43 -9.47
C GLY A 58 -1.87 2.38 -8.54
N ALA A 59 -1.65 1.88 -7.33
CA ALA A 59 -2.67 1.78 -6.30
C ALA A 59 -2.08 1.92 -4.89
N GLY A 60 -2.91 2.38 -3.96
CA GLY A 60 -2.65 2.32 -2.53
C GLY A 60 -3.56 1.29 -1.86
N TYR A 61 -3.07 0.52 -0.91
CA TYR A 61 -3.84 -0.50 -0.21
C TYR A 61 -3.85 -0.19 1.28
N VAL A 62 -5.04 -0.02 1.84
CA VAL A 62 -5.22 0.26 3.27
C VAL A 62 -5.53 -1.05 3.98
N PHE A 63 -4.80 -1.32 5.06
CA PHE A 63 -5.00 -2.47 5.92
C PHE A 63 -5.29 -2.03 7.35
N THR A 64 -6.14 -2.78 8.02
CA THR A 64 -6.39 -2.64 9.46
C THR A 64 -6.04 -3.93 10.18
N ARG A 65 -5.47 -3.81 11.38
CA ARG A 65 -5.09 -4.94 12.22
C ARG A 65 -6.20 -5.26 13.21
N GLY A 66 -6.60 -6.53 13.23
CA GLY A 66 -7.53 -7.09 14.22
C GLY A 66 -6.89 -8.24 15.00
N GLY A 67 -7.71 -8.92 15.81
CA GLY A 67 -7.26 -10.03 16.66
C GLY A 67 -6.67 -11.24 15.92
N SER A 68 -6.96 -11.39 14.63
CA SER A 68 -6.48 -12.49 13.77
C SER A 68 -5.39 -12.09 12.77
N GLY A 69 -4.93 -10.82 12.76
CA GLY A 69 -3.93 -10.34 11.82
C GLY A 69 -4.36 -9.08 11.06
N TRP A 70 -3.81 -8.87 9.87
CA TRP A 70 -4.16 -7.74 9.01
C TRP A 70 -5.25 -8.12 8.02
N THR A 71 -6.14 -7.18 7.71
CA THR A 71 -7.16 -7.32 6.68
C THR A 71 -7.15 -6.07 5.81
N GLN A 72 -7.23 -6.24 4.49
CA GLN A 72 -7.35 -5.09 3.58
C GLN A 72 -8.74 -4.48 3.76
N GLN A 73 -8.75 -3.19 4.08
CA GLN A 73 -9.96 -2.40 4.25
C GLN A 73 -10.35 -1.69 2.95
N ALA A 74 -9.37 -1.25 2.15
CA ALA A 74 -9.64 -0.54 0.89
C ALA A 74 -8.52 -0.72 -0.13
N LYS A 75 -8.87 -0.58 -1.42
CA LYS A 75 -7.94 -0.26 -2.52
C LYS A 75 -8.23 1.18 -2.95
N LEU A 76 -7.21 2.03 -2.91
CA LEU A 76 -7.24 3.42 -3.33
C LEU A 76 -6.68 3.50 -4.76
N THR A 77 -7.40 4.19 -5.63
CA THR A 77 -7.05 4.43 -7.02
C THR A 77 -7.40 5.87 -7.37
N ALA A 78 -6.57 6.53 -8.18
CA ALA A 78 -6.90 7.84 -8.72
C ALA A 78 -8.11 7.74 -9.68
N SER A 79 -9.10 8.63 -9.54
CA SER A 79 -10.31 8.62 -10.38
C SER A 79 -10.05 9.00 -11.84
N ASP A 80 -9.00 9.79 -12.04
CA ASP A 80 -8.45 10.28 -13.29
C ASP A 80 -7.18 9.51 -13.69
N GLY A 81 -6.80 8.48 -12.94
CA GLY A 81 -5.50 7.85 -13.14
C GLY A 81 -5.36 7.24 -14.54
N ALA A 82 -4.24 7.57 -15.16
CA ALA A 82 -3.84 7.16 -16.49
C ALA A 82 -2.69 6.15 -16.42
N ALA A 83 -2.26 5.69 -17.61
CA ALA A 83 -1.15 4.76 -17.69
C ALA A 83 0.13 5.45 -17.24
N TRP A 84 0.90 4.79 -16.38
CA TRP A 84 2.19 5.25 -15.86
C TRP A 84 2.16 6.38 -14.82
N ASP A 85 1.01 6.74 -14.26
CA ASP A 85 0.92 7.81 -13.24
C ASP A 85 1.64 7.50 -11.92
N ARG A 86 1.83 6.20 -11.61
CA ARG A 86 2.50 5.72 -10.40
C ARG A 86 1.81 6.10 -9.09
N PHE A 87 0.48 6.09 -9.04
CA PHE A 87 -0.24 6.33 -7.79
C PHE A 87 0.19 5.35 -6.69
N GLY A 88 0.48 5.87 -5.50
CA GLY A 88 1.00 5.08 -4.38
C GLY A 88 2.53 4.95 -4.36
N ALA A 89 3.26 5.62 -5.26
CA ALA A 89 4.73 5.68 -5.22
C ALA A 89 5.28 6.29 -3.93
N SER A 90 4.50 7.17 -3.30
CA SER A 90 4.74 7.62 -1.94
C SER A 90 3.42 7.60 -1.17
N VAL A 91 3.49 7.28 0.12
CA VAL A 91 2.32 7.26 1.01
C VAL A 91 2.67 7.87 2.35
N ALA A 92 1.69 8.49 2.99
CA ALA A 92 1.76 8.84 4.40
C ALA A 92 0.42 8.61 5.08
N LEU A 93 0.47 8.40 6.39
CA LEU A 93 -0.70 8.12 7.22
C LEU A 93 -0.61 8.98 8.48
N SER A 94 -1.72 9.59 8.87
CA SER A 94 -1.82 10.34 10.12
C SER A 94 -1.61 9.44 11.33
N SER A 95 -1.21 10.04 12.45
CA SER A 95 -0.94 9.30 13.69
C SER A 95 -2.16 8.51 14.18
N ASP A 96 -3.36 9.04 13.99
CA ASP A 96 -4.64 8.41 14.35
C ASP A 96 -5.14 7.39 13.31
N GLY A 97 -4.44 7.24 12.18
CA GLY A 97 -4.77 6.28 11.12
C GLY A 97 -5.98 6.66 10.26
N ASN A 98 -6.55 7.85 10.43
CA ASN A 98 -7.80 8.24 9.75
C ASN A 98 -7.58 9.03 8.45
N THR A 99 -6.37 9.58 8.24
CA THR A 99 -6.04 10.34 7.03
C THR A 99 -4.85 9.70 6.35
N ALA A 100 -5.05 9.24 5.12
CA ALA A 100 -3.98 8.74 4.27
C ALA A 100 -3.81 9.69 3.07
N ILE A 101 -2.57 9.86 2.65
CA ILE A 101 -2.22 10.51 1.38
C ILE A 101 -1.35 9.55 0.57
N ALA A 102 -1.52 9.60 -0.74
CA ALA A 102 -0.74 8.82 -1.68
C ALA A 102 -0.42 9.72 -2.89
N GLY A 103 0.85 9.76 -3.28
CA GLY A 103 1.31 10.55 -4.42
C GLY A 103 1.43 9.73 -5.69
N ALA A 104 1.31 10.41 -6.83
CA ALA A 104 1.46 9.91 -8.19
C ALA A 104 2.44 10.81 -8.93
N TYR A 105 3.75 10.61 -8.73
CA TYR A 105 4.78 11.56 -9.17
C TYR A 105 4.97 11.65 -10.69
N LEU A 106 4.34 10.75 -11.46
CA LEU A 106 4.33 10.78 -12.92
C LEU A 106 2.96 11.14 -13.50
N ALA A 107 1.99 11.54 -12.67
CA ALA A 107 0.69 11.93 -13.16
C ALA A 107 0.76 13.13 -14.12
N ASP A 108 -0.01 13.03 -15.19
CA ASP A 108 -0.16 14.10 -16.18
C ASP A 108 -1.24 15.07 -15.72
N VAL A 109 -0.91 16.36 -15.61
CA VAL A 109 -1.84 17.39 -15.15
C VAL A 109 -2.10 18.37 -16.29
N ASP A 110 -3.38 18.51 -16.67
CA ASP A 110 -3.84 19.38 -17.76
C ASP A 110 -3.09 19.16 -19.10
N GLY A 111 -2.71 17.91 -19.38
CA GLY A 111 -2.00 17.51 -20.61
C GLY A 111 -0.49 17.80 -20.59
N ASN A 112 0.09 18.06 -19.42
CA ASN A 112 1.53 18.19 -19.25
C ASN A 112 2.10 16.94 -18.58
N ASP A 113 2.97 16.25 -19.30
CA ASP A 113 3.50 14.96 -18.86
C ASP A 113 4.32 15.07 -17.55
N GLY A 114 4.05 14.17 -16.61
CA GLY A 114 4.91 13.95 -15.43
C GLY A 114 5.02 15.13 -14.45
N GLN A 115 3.99 15.98 -14.35
CA GLN A 115 3.96 17.06 -13.36
C GLN A 115 3.73 16.53 -11.93
N GLY A 116 3.17 15.33 -11.83
CA GLY A 116 2.86 14.66 -10.58
C GLY A 116 1.59 15.21 -9.91
N ALA A 117 1.01 14.40 -9.02
CA ALA A 117 -0.18 14.71 -8.23
C ALA A 117 -0.12 14.10 -6.83
#